data_AF-A0A9P8M1R9-F1
#
_entry.id   AF-A0A9P8M1R9-F1
#
_cell.length_a   1.000
_cell.length_b   1.000
_cell.length_c   1.000
_cell.angle_alpha   90.00
_cell.angle_beta   90.00
_cell.angle_gamma   90.00
#
_symmetry.space_group_name_H-M   'P 1'
#
loop_
_entity.id
_entity.type
_entity.pdbx_description
1 polymer ?
#
loop_
_entity_poly.entity_id
_entity_poly.type
_entity_poly.pdbx_seq_one_letter_code
_entity_poly.pdbx_strand_id
1 'polypeptide(L)'
;MDQIQIPSRDVVSSLCDMNGPEIRGFAYNDQIWIKYGRWVRLAEAAMQKYVHENADPSIVHIPKVFDAFSIPSGPDETPMTYIVMENVKGSDFVDFKKEHPQEAEEAMESIATAVRHIWDLPLPPGVPLGPFYQEIPVDRFFADFGAYRSFNDLTELEDWINNKLDKGGFEDRVALQGERLSICHCDLTQFNIRVGERIAILDWGFSGVYPLIFEEFALFHQFCLPGSKFARALCKELFGLKFSTPMRAMSRAANYHMFGICARKR
;
A
#
# COMPACT_ATOMS: atom_id res chain seq x y z
N MET A 1 -8.68 7.34 30.53
CA MET A 1 -8.27 7.74 29.17
C MET A 1 -9.22 8.82 28.74
N ASP A 2 -8.70 10.00 28.41
CA ASP A 2 -9.54 11.07 27.88
C ASP A 2 -10.18 10.60 26.57
N GLN A 3 -11.46 10.92 26.40
CA GLN A 3 -12.19 10.56 25.19
C GLN A 3 -11.59 11.31 24.01
N ILE A 4 -11.08 10.59 23.00
CA ILE A 4 -10.53 11.20 21.79
C ILE A 4 -11.65 12.00 21.10
N GLN A 5 -11.47 13.32 21.00
CA GLN A 5 -12.42 14.20 20.33
C GLN A 5 -12.12 14.24 18.83
N ILE A 6 -12.90 13.49 18.04
CA ILE A 6 -12.79 13.45 16.59
C ILE A 6 -13.35 14.75 15.99
N PRO A 7 -12.61 15.48 15.13
CA PRO A 7 -13.12 16.68 14.48
C PRO A 7 -14.30 16.36 13.55
N SER A 8 -15.26 17.28 13.41
CA SER A 8 -16.34 17.13 12.44
C SER A 8 -15.81 17.20 11.00
N ARG A 9 -16.57 16.63 10.05
CA ARG A 9 -16.23 16.67 8.62
C ARG A 9 -16.03 18.09 8.09
N ASP A 10 -16.86 19.04 8.51
CA ASP A 10 -16.74 20.46 8.13
C ASP A 10 -15.44 21.11 8.64
N VAL A 11 -14.99 20.73 9.85
CA VAL A 11 -13.71 21.21 10.39
C VAL A 11 -12.55 20.60 9.60
N VAL A 12 -12.61 19.30 9.32
CA VAL A 12 -11.61 18.59 8.53
C VAL A 12 -11.49 19.21 7.13
N SER A 13 -12.60 19.37 6.41
CA SER A 13 -12.58 19.94 5.06
C SER A 13 -12.05 21.37 5.04
N SER A 14 -12.49 22.22 5.98
CA SER A 14 -12.03 23.62 6.08
C SER A 14 -10.53 23.71 6.34
N LEU A 15 -9.98 22.87 7.22
CA LEU A 15 -8.55 22.83 7.50
C LEU A 15 -7.75 22.38 6.27
N CYS A 16 -8.22 21.34 5.59
CA CYS A 16 -7.60 20.83 4.37
C CYS A 16 -7.61 21.87 3.24
N ASP A 17 -8.70 22.64 3.08
CA ASP A 17 -8.79 23.70 2.09
C ASP A 17 -7.76 24.82 2.36
N MET A 18 -7.58 25.20 3.62
CA MET A 18 -6.55 26.18 4.02
C MET A 18 -5.13 25.69 3.77
N ASN A 19 -4.91 24.39 3.90
CA ASN A 19 -3.62 23.73 3.67
C ASN A 19 -3.36 23.44 2.18
N GLY A 20 -4.37 23.58 1.32
CA GLY A 20 -4.29 23.34 -0.11
C GLY A 20 -4.45 21.86 -0.51
N PRO A 21 -4.70 21.57 -1.79
CA PRO A 21 -5.12 20.23 -2.24
C PRO A 21 -3.99 19.21 -2.40
N GLU A 22 -2.73 19.63 -2.31
CA GLU A 22 -1.56 18.77 -2.56
C GLU A 22 -0.93 18.17 -1.29
N ILE A 23 -1.33 18.64 -0.11
CA ILE A 23 -0.83 18.10 1.15
C ILE A 23 -1.44 16.72 1.38
N ARG A 24 -0.60 15.69 1.44
CA ARG A 24 -1.03 14.28 1.63
C ARG A 24 -1.46 13.98 3.07
N GLY A 25 -1.29 14.91 3.99
CA GLY A 25 -1.84 14.86 5.34
C GLY A 25 -1.07 15.70 6.35
N PHE A 26 -1.64 15.87 7.53
CA PHE A 26 -1.04 16.57 8.66
C PHE A 26 -1.55 16.03 10.00
N ALA A 27 -0.78 16.25 11.06
CA ALA A 27 -1.23 16.00 12.42
C ALA A 27 -2.23 17.08 12.84
N TYR A 28 -3.47 16.70 13.11
CA TYR A 28 -4.48 17.60 13.69
C TYR A 28 -4.16 17.88 15.16
N ASN A 29 -3.74 16.84 15.88
CA ASN A 29 -3.22 16.91 17.24
C ASN A 29 -2.35 15.68 17.51
N ASP A 30 -2.00 15.43 18.78
CA ASP A 30 -1.16 14.29 19.15
C ASP A 30 -1.79 12.92 18.92
N GLN A 31 -3.10 12.83 18.78
CA GLN A 31 -3.85 11.58 18.64
C GLN A 31 -4.43 11.39 17.24
N ILE A 32 -4.54 12.45 16.44
CA ILE A 32 -5.27 12.44 15.16
C ILE A 32 -4.38 12.95 14.02
N TRP A 33 -4.29 12.13 12.98
CA TRP A 33 -3.73 12.45 11.68
C TRP A 33 -4.86 12.56 10.66
N ILE A 34 -4.81 13.60 9.83
CA ILE A 34 -5.73 13.79 8.72
C ILE A 34 -4.94 13.58 7.43
N LYS A 35 -5.27 12.53 6.69
CA LYS A 35 -4.80 12.31 5.31
C LYS A 35 -5.88 12.73 4.34
N TYR A 36 -5.51 13.45 3.29
CA TYR A 36 -6.48 13.88 2.28
C TYR A 36 -5.83 14.11 0.93
N GLY A 37 -6.64 14.14 -0.12
CA GLY A 37 -6.17 14.38 -1.47
C GLY A 37 -7.11 13.80 -2.54
N ARG A 38 -6.92 14.25 -3.78
CA ARG A 38 -7.62 13.71 -4.97
C ARG A 38 -7.22 12.27 -5.30
N TRP A 39 -6.09 11.82 -4.78
CA TRP A 39 -5.56 10.46 -4.98
C TRP A 39 -5.74 9.56 -3.75
N VAL A 40 -6.27 10.11 -2.65
CA VAL A 40 -6.65 9.33 -1.47
C VAL A 40 -7.98 8.64 -1.76
N ARG A 41 -8.12 7.40 -1.32
CA ARG A 41 -9.25 6.52 -1.69
C ARG A 41 -10.00 6.03 -0.49
N LEU A 42 -11.31 5.81 -0.64
CA LEU A 42 -12.09 5.17 0.42
C LEU A 42 -11.70 3.70 0.59
N ALA A 43 -11.24 3.04 -0.48
CA ALA A 43 -10.64 1.71 -0.42
C ALA A 43 -9.42 1.64 0.52
N GLU A 44 -8.58 2.68 0.57
CA GLU A 44 -7.44 2.76 1.50
C GLU A 44 -7.91 2.72 2.95
N ALA A 45 -8.87 3.59 3.31
CA ALA A 45 -9.43 3.63 4.65
C ALA A 45 -10.13 2.32 5.04
N ALA A 46 -10.82 1.69 4.09
CA ALA A 46 -11.53 0.43 4.32
C ALA A 46 -10.56 -0.75 4.53
N MET A 47 -9.49 -0.82 3.75
CA MET A 47 -8.46 -1.85 3.96
C MET A 47 -7.77 -1.65 5.31
N GLN A 48 -7.32 -0.43 5.61
CA GLN A 48 -6.67 -0.11 6.88
C GLN A 48 -7.57 -0.48 8.08
N LYS A 49 -8.86 -0.13 8.00
CA LYS A 49 -9.85 -0.49 9.03
C LYS A 49 -9.98 -2.00 9.17
N TYR A 50 -10.08 -2.73 8.07
CA TYR A 50 -10.20 -4.19 8.12
C TYR A 50 -8.99 -4.84 8.77
N VAL A 51 -7.77 -4.43 8.39
CA VAL A 51 -6.55 -4.98 8.98
C VAL A 51 -6.44 -4.60 10.46
N HIS A 52 -6.78 -3.36 10.84
CA HIS A 52 -6.84 -2.95 12.25
C HIS A 52 -7.78 -3.81 13.09
N GLU A 53 -8.95 -4.18 12.56
CA GLU A 53 -9.96 -4.97 13.27
C GLU A 53 -9.59 -6.45 13.40
N ASN A 54 -8.75 -6.99 12.51
CA ASN A 54 -8.46 -8.43 12.44
C ASN A 54 -7.03 -8.80 12.83
N ALA A 55 -6.09 -7.85 12.80
CA ALA A 55 -4.72 -8.12 13.20
C ALA A 55 -4.58 -8.19 14.72
N ASP A 56 -3.79 -9.16 15.18
CA ASP A 56 -3.30 -9.20 16.56
C ASP A 56 -2.49 -7.92 16.88
N PRO A 57 -2.98 -7.05 17.78
CA PRO A 57 -2.31 -5.80 18.13
C PRO A 57 -1.02 -6.00 18.93
N SER A 58 -0.72 -7.22 19.37
CA SER A 58 0.58 -7.55 19.99
C SER A 58 1.69 -7.78 18.95
N ILE A 59 1.32 -8.09 17.70
CA ILE A 59 2.26 -8.34 16.60
C ILE A 59 2.47 -7.08 15.75
N VAL A 60 1.38 -6.38 15.41
CA VAL A 60 1.44 -5.19 14.54
C VAL A 60 0.42 -4.15 14.97
N HIS A 61 0.83 -2.88 14.93
CA HIS A 61 -0.05 -1.75 15.14
C HIS A 61 -0.53 -1.17 13.80
N ILE A 62 -1.83 -1.22 13.54
CA ILE A 62 -2.44 -0.55 12.39
C ILE A 62 -3.17 0.68 12.91
N PRO A 63 -2.92 1.90 12.38
CA PRO A 63 -3.60 3.09 12.88
C PRO A 63 -5.11 2.94 12.75
N LYS A 64 -5.84 3.23 13.83
CA LYS A 64 -7.31 3.20 13.78
C LYS A 64 -7.85 4.27 12.84
N VAL A 65 -8.75 3.90 11.93
CA VAL A 65 -9.54 4.86 11.15
C VAL A 65 -10.74 5.31 11.99
N PHE A 66 -10.86 6.62 12.22
CA PHE A 66 -11.98 7.22 12.96
C PHE A 66 -13.12 7.65 12.05
N ASP A 67 -12.81 8.23 10.88
CA ASP A 67 -13.77 8.59 9.86
C ASP A 67 -13.09 8.58 8.48
N ALA A 68 -13.87 8.34 7.42
CA ALA A 68 -13.42 8.46 6.04
C ALA A 68 -14.60 8.88 5.16
N PHE A 69 -14.37 9.89 4.32
CA PHE A 69 -15.41 10.45 3.46
C PHE A 69 -14.81 11.15 2.25
N SER A 70 -15.62 11.30 1.21
CA SER A 70 -15.26 12.07 0.02
C SER A 70 -16.27 13.20 -0.19
N ILE A 71 -15.76 14.35 -0.59
CA ILE A 71 -16.56 15.50 -1.01
C ILE A 71 -16.49 15.55 -2.54
N PRO A 72 -17.63 15.43 -3.24
CA PRO A 72 -17.67 15.62 -4.68
C PRO A 72 -17.06 16.96 -5.07
N SER A 73 -16.19 16.94 -6.07
CA SER A 73 -15.79 18.15 -6.79
C SER A 73 -16.75 18.35 -7.98
N GLY A 74 -16.55 19.36 -8.82
CA GLY A 74 -17.40 19.60 -9.99
C GLY A 74 -17.59 18.35 -10.89
N PRO A 75 -18.50 18.39 -11.87
CA PRO A 75 -18.94 17.20 -12.64
C PRO A 75 -17.82 16.34 -13.25
N ASP A 76 -16.68 16.95 -13.58
CA ASP A 76 -15.53 16.31 -14.22
C ASP A 76 -14.29 16.23 -13.32
N GLU A 77 -14.44 16.49 -12.01
CA GLU A 77 -13.32 16.51 -11.08
C GLU A 77 -13.31 15.30 -10.15
N THR A 78 -12.12 14.72 -9.97
CA THR A 78 -11.89 13.68 -8.97
C THR A 78 -12.28 14.20 -7.58
N PRO A 79 -13.13 13.49 -6.83
CA PRO A 79 -13.55 13.93 -5.52
C PRO A 79 -12.35 14.06 -4.57
N MET A 80 -12.44 15.00 -3.63
CA MET A 80 -11.47 15.09 -2.55
C MET A 80 -11.85 14.07 -1.49
N THR A 81 -10.93 13.16 -1.15
CA THR A 81 -11.13 12.16 -0.09
C THR A 81 -10.33 12.53 1.15
N TYR A 82 -10.92 12.25 2.30
CA TYR A 82 -10.37 12.54 3.62
C TYR A 82 -10.41 11.26 4.46
N ILE A 83 -9.32 11.00 5.18
CA ILE A 83 -9.19 9.91 6.16
C ILE A 83 -8.74 10.55 7.47
N VAL A 84 -9.58 10.44 8.49
CA VAL A 84 -9.28 10.85 9.85
C VAL A 84 -8.89 9.59 10.62
N MET A 85 -7.65 9.54 11.08
CA MET A 85 -7.07 8.33 11.66
C MET A 85 -6.16 8.64 12.84
N GLU A 86 -5.75 7.60 13.54
CA GLU A 86 -4.80 7.67 14.63
C GLU A 86 -3.46 8.27 14.17
N ASN A 87 -2.95 9.23 14.95
CA ASN A 87 -1.60 9.76 14.79
C ASN A 87 -0.59 8.86 15.50
N VAL A 88 -0.06 7.89 14.76
CA VAL A 88 0.91 6.93 15.31
C VAL A 88 2.23 7.63 15.63
N LYS A 89 2.69 7.43 16.87
CA LYS A 89 4.00 7.88 17.34
C LYS A 89 5.08 6.84 17.04
N GLY A 90 6.33 7.29 17.07
CA GLY A 90 7.50 6.45 16.81
C GLY A 90 8.38 7.04 15.73
N SER A 91 9.62 6.57 15.68
CA SER A 91 10.58 6.96 14.65
C SER A 91 10.27 6.21 13.37
N ASP A 92 10.53 6.81 12.21
CA ASP A 92 10.61 5.99 11.00
C ASP A 92 11.80 5.01 11.12
N PHE A 93 11.82 3.96 10.32
CA PHE A 93 12.85 2.94 10.43
C PHE A 93 14.27 3.50 10.21
N VAL A 94 14.40 4.55 9.39
CA VAL A 94 15.71 5.14 9.07
C VAL A 94 16.30 5.82 10.29
N ASP A 95 15.50 6.62 10.97
CA ASP A 95 15.91 7.35 12.16
C ASP A 95 16.09 6.39 13.34
N PHE A 96 15.19 5.43 13.53
CA PHE A 96 15.37 4.36 14.52
C PHE A 96 16.71 3.64 14.32
N LYS A 97 17.04 3.23 13.09
CA LYS A 97 18.30 2.55 12.80
C LYS A 97 19.54 3.40 13.07
N LYS A 98 19.46 4.72 12.88
CA LYS A 98 20.59 5.62 13.18
C LYS A 98 20.82 5.73 14.69
N GLU A 99 19.73 5.81 15.46
CA GLU A 99 19.76 5.96 16.91
C GLU A 99 20.09 4.62 17.61
N HIS A 100 19.57 3.52 17.09
CA HIS A 100 19.63 2.16 17.64
C HIS A 100 20.20 1.15 16.64
N PRO A 101 21.45 1.31 16.16
CA PRO A 101 22.01 0.46 15.10
C PRO A 101 22.13 -1.02 15.48
N GLN A 102 22.23 -1.34 16.78
CA GLN A 102 22.32 -2.71 17.30
C GLN A 102 20.95 -3.42 17.30
N GLU A 103 19.85 -2.67 17.37
CA GLU A 103 18.48 -3.19 17.42
C GLU A 103 17.83 -3.22 16.02
N ALA A 104 18.50 -2.67 15.00
CA ALA A 104 17.95 -2.53 13.65
C ALA A 104 17.67 -3.87 12.95
N GLU A 105 18.40 -4.94 13.30
CA GLU A 105 18.17 -6.28 12.77
C GLU A 105 16.91 -6.90 13.38
N GLU A 106 16.76 -6.83 14.71
CA GLU A 106 15.55 -7.27 15.42
C GLU A 106 14.31 -6.49 14.99
N ALA A 107 14.44 -5.18 14.77
CA ALA A 107 13.35 -4.37 14.22
C ALA A 107 12.97 -4.82 12.80
N MET A 108 13.93 -5.19 11.95
CA MET A 108 13.65 -5.72 10.62
C MET A 108 12.92 -7.08 10.68
N GLU A 109 13.32 -7.96 11.59
CA GLU A 109 12.64 -9.24 11.83
C GLU A 109 11.21 -9.03 12.35
N SER A 110 11.02 -8.05 13.24
CA SER A 110 9.70 -7.66 13.75
C SER A 110 8.80 -7.11 12.64
N ILE A 111 9.36 -6.31 11.71
CA ILE A 111 8.63 -5.83 10.53
C ILE A 111 8.24 -6.98 9.62
N ALA A 112 9.16 -7.91 9.35
CA ALA A 112 8.86 -9.09 8.54
C ALA A 112 7.77 -9.96 9.19
N THR A 113 7.81 -10.10 10.52
CA THR A 113 6.79 -10.83 11.29
C THR A 113 5.44 -10.15 11.20
N ALA A 114 5.37 -8.83 11.34
CA ALA A 114 4.15 -8.04 11.17
C ALA A 114 3.55 -8.20 9.76
N VAL A 115 4.38 -8.18 8.72
CA VAL A 115 3.93 -8.35 7.32
C VAL A 115 3.40 -9.76 7.08
N ARG A 116 4.09 -10.82 7.54
CA ARG A 116 3.60 -12.20 7.40
C ARG A 116 2.28 -12.40 8.15
N HIS A 117 2.14 -11.81 9.33
CA HIS A 117 0.89 -11.83 10.08
C HIS A 117 -0.27 -11.21 9.30
N ILE A 118 -0.04 -10.10 8.58
CA ILE A 118 -1.05 -9.50 7.69
C ILE A 118 -1.42 -10.44 6.54
N TRP A 119 -0.45 -11.14 5.94
CA TRP A 119 -0.72 -12.12 4.89
C TRP A 119 -1.56 -13.31 5.39
N ASP A 120 -1.48 -13.62 6.68
CA ASP A 120 -2.22 -14.68 7.36
C ASP A 120 -3.60 -14.29 7.86
N LEU A 121 -4.01 -13.04 7.70
CA LEU A 121 -5.36 -12.62 8.04
C LEU A 121 -6.41 -13.31 7.15
N PRO A 122 -7.59 -13.63 7.71
CA PRO A 122 -8.70 -14.09 6.90
C PRO A 122 -9.09 -12.99 5.92
N LEU A 123 -9.51 -13.37 4.72
CA LEU A 123 -10.09 -12.45 3.75
C LEU A 123 -11.60 -12.32 3.98
N PRO A 124 -12.19 -11.13 3.76
CA PRO A 124 -13.65 -11.00 3.80
C PRO A 124 -14.29 -11.96 2.77
N PRO A 125 -15.41 -12.62 3.12
CA PRO A 125 -16.11 -13.49 2.19
C PRO A 125 -16.50 -12.74 0.91
N GLY A 126 -16.13 -13.29 -0.25
CA GLY A 126 -16.46 -12.70 -1.55
C GLY A 126 -15.76 -11.38 -1.85
N VAL A 127 -14.67 -11.05 -1.14
CA VAL A 127 -13.86 -9.87 -1.45
C VAL A 127 -13.36 -9.93 -2.91
N PRO A 128 -13.49 -8.85 -3.71
CA PRO A 128 -12.95 -8.83 -5.06
C PRO A 128 -11.42 -8.82 -5.04
N LEU A 129 -10.82 -9.16 -6.17
CA LEU A 129 -9.39 -9.01 -6.37
C LEU A 129 -9.00 -7.53 -6.43
N GLY A 130 -7.89 -7.16 -5.78
CA GLY A 130 -7.40 -5.79 -5.73
C GLY A 130 -7.93 -4.97 -4.55
N PRO A 131 -8.01 -3.64 -4.69
CA PRO A 131 -8.44 -2.77 -3.61
C PRO A 131 -9.90 -3.04 -3.22
N PHE A 132 -10.26 -2.71 -1.98
CA PHE A 132 -11.64 -2.80 -1.53
C PHE A 132 -12.58 -1.91 -2.37
N TYR A 133 -13.87 -2.21 -2.29
CA TYR A 133 -14.91 -1.57 -3.11
C TYR A 133 -14.72 -1.72 -4.62
N GLN A 134 -13.92 -2.70 -5.06
CA GLN A 134 -13.68 -3.00 -6.47
C GLN A 134 -13.13 -1.78 -7.23
N GLU A 135 -12.36 -0.94 -6.54
CA GLU A 135 -11.67 0.21 -7.16
C GLU A 135 -10.58 -0.26 -8.14
N ILE A 136 -10.20 0.62 -9.07
CA ILE A 136 -9.14 0.32 -10.03
C ILE A 136 -7.80 0.21 -9.28
N PRO A 137 -7.06 -0.90 -9.42
CA PRO A 137 -5.77 -1.06 -8.76
C PRO A 137 -4.76 -0.05 -9.31
N VAL A 138 -4.06 0.60 -8.40
CA VAL A 138 -2.93 1.50 -8.64
C VAL A 138 -1.87 1.15 -7.61
N ASP A 139 -0.69 0.79 -8.10
CA ASP A 139 0.49 0.51 -7.31
C ASP A 139 1.74 0.55 -8.22
N ARG A 140 2.87 0.05 -7.73
CA ARG A 140 4.13 0.00 -8.46
C ARG A 140 4.08 -0.88 -9.72
N PHE A 141 3.20 -1.88 -9.76
CA PHE A 141 2.98 -2.75 -10.91
C PHE A 141 2.03 -2.13 -11.94
N PHE A 142 0.90 -1.58 -11.48
CA PHE A 142 -0.11 -1.00 -12.37
C PHE A 142 0.22 0.44 -12.82
N ALA A 143 1.21 1.09 -12.20
CA ALA A 143 1.57 2.51 -12.34
C ALA A 143 0.46 3.47 -11.91
N ASP A 144 0.75 4.78 -11.90
CA ASP A 144 -0.19 5.82 -11.41
C ASP A 144 -1.51 5.88 -12.20
N PHE A 145 -1.50 5.44 -13.46
CA PHE A 145 -2.71 5.37 -14.29
C PHE A 145 -3.57 4.12 -14.04
N GLY A 146 -3.03 3.15 -13.30
CA GLY A 146 -3.70 1.91 -12.92
C GLY A 146 -3.98 0.96 -14.08
N ALA A 147 -4.78 -0.07 -13.78
CA ALA A 147 -5.19 -1.06 -14.77
C ALA A 147 -6.28 -0.57 -15.75
N TYR A 148 -6.87 0.61 -15.52
CA TYR A 148 -8.07 1.15 -16.18
C TYR A 148 -9.34 0.29 -16.05
N ARG A 149 -9.27 -0.78 -15.26
CA ARG A 149 -10.38 -1.68 -14.91
C ARG A 149 -10.11 -2.30 -13.56
N SER A 150 -11.15 -2.75 -12.89
CA SER A 150 -11.05 -3.69 -11.78
C SER A 150 -11.04 -5.14 -12.29
N PHE A 151 -10.79 -6.07 -11.37
CA PHE A 151 -10.72 -7.50 -11.64
C PHE A 151 -11.67 -8.25 -10.70
N ASN A 152 -12.43 -9.20 -11.24
CA ASN A 152 -13.32 -10.04 -10.44
C ASN A 152 -12.57 -11.21 -9.79
N ASP A 153 -11.60 -11.77 -10.51
CA ASP A 153 -10.88 -12.98 -10.13
C ASP A 153 -9.46 -13.02 -10.71
N LEU A 154 -8.71 -14.06 -10.34
CA LEU A 154 -7.35 -14.29 -10.80
C LEU A 154 -7.26 -14.54 -12.30
N THR A 155 -8.31 -15.08 -12.94
CA THR A 155 -8.30 -15.35 -14.38
C THR A 155 -8.28 -14.04 -15.15
N GLU A 156 -9.16 -13.09 -14.78
CA GLU A 156 -9.16 -11.78 -15.41
C GLU A 156 -7.84 -11.02 -15.24
N LEU A 157 -7.22 -11.10 -14.05
CA LEU A 157 -5.92 -10.47 -13.79
C LEU A 157 -4.81 -11.15 -14.59
N GLU A 158 -4.74 -12.47 -14.57
CA GLU A 158 -3.74 -13.25 -15.31
C GLU A 158 -3.83 -12.97 -16.82
N ASP A 159 -5.03 -13.03 -17.39
CA ASP A 159 -5.28 -12.72 -18.80
C ASP A 159 -4.86 -11.30 -19.14
N TRP A 160 -5.15 -10.34 -18.25
CA TRP A 160 -4.74 -8.96 -18.45
C TRP A 160 -3.22 -8.81 -18.46
N ILE A 161 -2.50 -9.45 -17.53
CA ILE A 161 -1.02 -9.42 -17.48
C ILE A 161 -0.42 -10.09 -18.72
N ASN A 162 -0.90 -11.28 -19.08
CA ASN A 162 -0.44 -12.02 -20.24
C ASN A 162 -0.71 -11.25 -21.55
N ASN A 163 -1.83 -10.53 -21.64
CA ASN A 163 -2.10 -9.64 -22.78
C ASN A 163 -1.08 -8.48 -22.89
N LYS A 164 -0.56 -7.97 -21.76
CA LYS A 164 0.52 -6.96 -21.78
C LYS A 164 1.83 -7.58 -22.25
N LEU A 165 2.13 -8.81 -21.84
CA LEU A 165 3.29 -9.55 -22.31
C LEU A 165 3.23 -9.80 -23.82
N ASP A 166 2.07 -10.19 -24.34
CA ASP A 166 1.81 -10.33 -25.78
C ASP A 166 2.06 -9.03 -26.54
N LYS A 167 1.49 -7.92 -26.06
CA LYS A 167 1.68 -6.58 -26.66
C LYS A 167 3.14 -6.12 -26.60
N GLY A 168 3.89 -6.56 -25.60
CA GLY A 168 5.32 -6.31 -25.46
C GLY A 168 6.20 -7.25 -26.30
N GLY A 169 5.64 -8.27 -26.97
CA GLY A 169 6.40 -9.26 -27.73
C GLY A 169 7.21 -10.20 -26.84
N PHE A 170 6.79 -10.41 -25.58
CA PHE A 170 7.47 -11.30 -24.65
C PHE A 170 6.85 -12.70 -24.67
N GLU A 171 7.69 -13.73 -24.67
CA GLU A 171 7.26 -15.15 -24.60
C GLU A 171 6.94 -15.59 -23.16
N ASP A 172 7.41 -14.84 -22.15
CA ASP A 172 7.14 -15.12 -20.74
C ASP A 172 5.63 -15.08 -20.46
N ARG A 173 5.16 -15.91 -19.52
CA ARG A 173 3.77 -15.93 -19.06
C ARG A 173 3.71 -16.01 -17.54
N VAL A 174 2.66 -15.43 -16.98
CA VAL A 174 2.28 -15.64 -15.59
C VAL A 174 1.18 -16.70 -15.53
N ALA A 175 1.24 -17.53 -14.50
CA ALA A 175 0.18 -18.45 -14.09
C ALA A 175 -0.07 -18.17 -12.61
N LEU A 176 -1.18 -17.50 -12.31
CA LEU A 176 -1.59 -17.08 -10.98
C LEU A 176 -2.70 -18.00 -10.43
N GLN A 177 -3.34 -18.81 -11.28
CA GLN A 177 -4.35 -19.76 -10.83
C GLN A 177 -3.81 -20.69 -9.73
N GLY A 178 -4.57 -20.79 -8.63
CA GLY A 178 -4.19 -21.61 -7.48
C GLY A 178 -3.24 -20.94 -6.49
N GLU A 179 -2.73 -19.74 -6.80
CA GLU A 179 -1.97 -18.95 -5.82
C GLU A 179 -2.86 -18.52 -4.65
N ARG A 180 -2.25 -18.50 -3.46
CA ARG A 180 -2.93 -17.99 -2.26
C ARG A 180 -3.12 -16.48 -2.37
N LEU A 181 -4.36 -16.03 -2.22
CA LEU A 181 -4.67 -14.61 -2.05
C LEU A 181 -4.39 -14.17 -0.62
N SER A 182 -3.79 -12.99 -0.47
CA SER A 182 -3.47 -12.36 0.80
C SER A 182 -3.75 -10.86 0.71
N ILE A 183 -3.85 -10.19 1.86
CA ILE A 183 -3.82 -8.73 1.89
C ILE A 183 -2.36 -8.31 1.66
N CYS A 184 -2.08 -7.76 0.49
CA CYS A 184 -0.80 -7.15 0.18
C CYS A 184 -0.91 -5.63 0.39
N HIS A 185 0.12 -5.06 0.99
CA HIS A 185 0.26 -3.62 1.18
C HIS A 185 0.78 -2.93 -0.08
N CYS A 186 1.67 -3.58 -0.83
CA CYS A 186 2.28 -3.10 -2.10
C CYS A 186 3.03 -1.76 -2.00
N ASP A 187 3.27 -1.24 -0.80
CA ASP A 187 4.03 -0.01 -0.55
C ASP A 187 4.78 -0.04 0.79
N LEU A 188 5.36 -1.19 1.11
CA LEU A 188 6.22 -1.35 2.28
C LEU A 188 7.53 -0.59 2.05
N THR A 189 7.52 0.70 2.38
CA THR A 189 8.68 1.59 2.35
C THR A 189 9.14 1.90 3.77
N GLN A 190 10.40 2.30 3.93
CA GLN A 190 10.94 2.74 5.23
C GLN A 190 10.20 3.94 5.84
N PHE A 191 9.41 4.68 5.04
CA PHE A 191 8.63 5.84 5.47
C PHE A 191 7.22 5.46 5.98
N ASN A 192 6.73 4.29 5.54
CA ASN A 192 5.42 3.75 5.90
C ASN A 192 5.51 2.80 7.11
N ILE A 193 6.69 2.71 7.72
CA ILE A 193 6.93 1.93 8.94
C ILE A 193 7.30 2.87 10.07
N ARG A 194 6.63 2.72 11.22
CA ARG A 194 7.05 3.31 12.49
C ARG A 194 7.57 2.23 13.42
N VAL A 195 8.71 2.52 14.03
CA VAL A 195 9.30 1.71 15.10
C VAL A 195 9.11 2.48 16.40
N GLY A 196 8.32 1.89 17.32
CA GLY A 196 8.05 2.43 18.64
C GLY A 196 7.92 1.29 19.65
N GLU A 197 6.93 1.34 20.54
CA GLU A 197 6.59 0.17 21.38
C GLU A 197 6.28 -1.07 20.53
N ARG A 198 5.70 -0.86 19.35
CA ARG A 198 5.36 -1.90 18.37
C ARG A 198 5.68 -1.41 16.97
N ILE A 199 5.83 -2.35 16.04
CA ILE A 199 5.89 -2.02 14.61
C ILE A 199 4.52 -1.53 14.18
N ALA A 200 4.46 -0.34 13.60
CA ALA A 200 3.26 0.15 12.95
C ALA A 200 3.44 0.26 11.43
N ILE A 201 2.39 -0.12 10.70
CA ILE A 201 2.36 -0.08 9.24
C ILE A 201 1.31 0.94 8.78
N LEU A 202 1.76 1.92 8.00
CA LEU A 202 1.03 3.10 7.57
C LEU A 202 0.81 3.10 6.06
N ASP A 203 -0.08 3.98 5.59
CA ASP A 203 -0.32 4.26 4.16
C ASP A 203 -0.75 3.03 3.33
N TRP A 204 -2.04 2.74 3.38
CA TRP A 204 -2.64 1.60 2.71
C TRP A 204 -3.08 1.92 1.26
N GLY A 205 -2.58 3.01 0.68
CA GLY A 205 -3.06 3.54 -0.61
C GLY A 205 -2.91 2.60 -1.81
N PHE A 206 -1.91 1.71 -1.76
CA PHE A 206 -1.64 0.71 -2.81
C PHE A 206 -2.08 -0.71 -2.44
N SER A 207 -2.71 -0.85 -1.27
CA SER A 207 -3.07 -2.17 -0.76
C SER A 207 -4.21 -2.82 -1.54
N GLY A 208 -4.23 -4.15 -1.52
CA GLY A 208 -5.26 -4.93 -2.18
C GLY A 208 -5.14 -6.42 -1.87
N VAL A 209 -6.17 -7.17 -2.28
CA VAL A 209 -6.16 -8.64 -2.21
C VAL A 209 -5.49 -9.18 -3.47
N TYR A 210 -4.30 -9.75 -3.32
CA TYR A 210 -3.48 -10.25 -4.43
C TYR A 210 -2.70 -11.52 -4.04
N PRO A 211 -2.13 -12.25 -5.03
CA PRO A 211 -1.04 -13.17 -4.77
C PRO A 211 0.21 -12.43 -4.25
N LEU A 212 1.02 -13.11 -3.44
CA LEU A 212 2.20 -12.49 -2.78
C LEU A 212 3.28 -11.98 -3.76
N ILE A 213 3.25 -12.41 -5.02
CA ILE A 213 4.13 -11.86 -6.07
C ILE A 213 3.98 -10.34 -6.23
N PHE A 214 2.81 -9.77 -5.94
CA PHE A 214 2.61 -8.33 -6.01
C PHE A 214 3.39 -7.57 -4.93
N GLU A 215 3.46 -8.14 -3.72
CA GLU A 215 4.26 -7.56 -2.63
C GLU A 215 5.76 -7.73 -2.90
N GLU A 216 6.17 -8.92 -3.35
CA GLU A 216 7.57 -9.18 -3.75
C GLU A 216 8.00 -8.21 -4.86
N PHE A 217 7.14 -8.02 -5.87
CA PHE A 217 7.35 -7.10 -6.97
C PHE A 217 7.48 -5.65 -6.48
N ALA A 218 6.56 -5.22 -5.62
CA ALA A 218 6.55 -3.87 -5.07
C ALA A 218 7.84 -3.56 -4.28
N LEU A 219 8.34 -4.51 -3.48
CA LEU A 219 9.61 -4.38 -2.77
C LEU A 219 10.80 -4.34 -3.75
N PHE A 220 10.83 -5.25 -4.73
CA PHE A 220 11.89 -5.30 -5.74
C PHE A 220 11.99 -3.97 -6.52
N HIS A 221 10.86 -3.40 -6.93
CA HIS A 221 10.82 -2.15 -7.69
C HIS A 221 11.19 -0.89 -6.87
N GLN A 222 11.39 -1.02 -5.57
CA GLN A 222 11.97 0.04 -4.73
C GLN A 222 13.51 0.02 -4.71
N PHE A 223 14.17 -0.96 -5.32
CA PHE A 223 15.63 -1.14 -5.20
C PHE A 223 16.48 -0.03 -5.84
N CYS A 224 15.84 0.84 -6.64
CA CYS A 224 16.45 2.00 -7.28
C CYS A 224 15.98 3.34 -6.68
N LEU A 225 15.16 3.31 -5.62
CA LEU A 225 14.59 4.49 -4.97
C LEU A 225 15.27 4.77 -3.61
N PRO A 226 15.07 5.96 -3.03
CA PRO A 226 15.36 6.20 -1.62
C PRO A 226 14.72 5.11 -0.75
N GLY A 227 15.51 4.47 0.11
CA GLY A 227 15.08 3.32 0.91
C GLY A 227 15.36 1.95 0.30
N SER A 228 16.07 1.87 -0.82
CA SER A 228 16.47 0.59 -1.45
C SER A 228 17.16 -0.40 -0.50
N LYS A 229 17.97 0.06 0.46
CA LYS A 229 18.60 -0.81 1.47
C LYS A 229 17.56 -1.47 2.38
N PHE A 230 16.55 -0.71 2.80
CA PHE A 230 15.43 -1.23 3.58
C PHE A 230 14.63 -2.24 2.76
N ALA A 231 14.20 -1.88 1.55
CA ALA A 231 13.42 -2.75 0.69
C ALA A 231 14.15 -4.06 0.36
N ARG A 232 15.46 -4.02 0.09
CA ARG A 232 16.28 -5.23 -0.13
C ARG A 232 16.35 -6.12 1.10
N ALA A 233 16.54 -5.53 2.28
CA ALA A 233 16.60 -6.28 3.53
C ALA A 233 15.25 -6.95 3.81
N LEU A 234 14.15 -6.18 3.77
CA LEU A 234 12.81 -6.72 4.01
C LEU A 234 12.41 -7.77 2.97
N CYS A 235 12.70 -7.54 1.68
CA CYS A 235 12.46 -8.53 0.62
C CYS A 235 13.22 -9.83 0.88
N LYS A 236 14.49 -9.74 1.32
CA LYS A 236 15.29 -10.91 1.67
C LYS A 236 14.70 -11.65 2.87
N GLU A 237 14.27 -10.93 3.90
CA GLU A 237 13.64 -11.55 5.08
C GLU A 237 12.32 -12.25 4.72
N LEU A 238 11.51 -11.64 3.86
CA LEU A 238 10.19 -12.14 3.51
C LEU A 238 10.22 -13.28 2.48
N PHE A 239 11.04 -13.16 1.44
CA PHE A 239 11.00 -14.04 0.26
C PHE A 239 12.31 -14.81 0.04
N GLY A 240 13.37 -14.51 0.81
CA GLY A 240 14.69 -15.10 0.64
C GLY A 240 15.54 -14.43 -0.45
N LEU A 241 16.63 -15.10 -0.85
CA LEU A 241 17.62 -14.55 -1.79
C LEU A 241 17.24 -14.76 -3.27
N LYS A 242 16.28 -15.64 -3.56
CA LYS A 242 15.87 -15.98 -4.91
C LYS A 242 14.48 -15.44 -5.14
N PHE A 243 14.32 -14.66 -6.22
CA PHE A 243 13.01 -14.21 -6.63
C PHE A 243 12.14 -15.39 -7.04
N SER A 244 10.84 -15.24 -6.84
CA SER A 244 9.87 -16.20 -7.34
C SER A 244 9.90 -16.30 -8.88
N THR A 245 9.52 -17.46 -9.41
CA THR A 245 9.47 -17.74 -10.85
C THR A 245 8.71 -16.67 -11.67
N PRO A 246 7.52 -16.18 -11.27
CA PRO A 246 6.79 -15.19 -12.07
C PRO A 246 7.44 -13.79 -12.11
N MET A 247 8.41 -13.48 -11.25
CA MET A 247 8.98 -12.14 -11.11
C MET A 247 9.47 -11.55 -12.44
N ARG A 248 10.15 -12.36 -13.27
CA ARG A 248 10.67 -11.91 -14.57
C ARG A 248 9.53 -11.52 -15.52
N ALA A 249 8.45 -12.30 -15.57
CA ALA A 249 7.28 -12.01 -16.38
C ALA A 249 6.57 -10.75 -15.85
N MET A 250 6.43 -10.62 -14.52
CA MET A 250 5.84 -9.44 -13.88
C MET A 250 6.62 -8.16 -14.22
N SER A 251 7.95 -8.15 -14.12
CA SER A 251 8.78 -6.99 -14.52
C SER A 251 8.65 -6.63 -16.00
N ARG A 252 8.50 -7.62 -16.89
CA ARG A 252 8.28 -7.36 -18.32
C ARG A 252 6.91 -6.74 -18.57
N ALA A 253 5.86 -7.24 -17.92
CA ALA A 253 4.52 -6.68 -18.01
C ALA A 253 4.48 -5.24 -17.48
N ALA A 254 5.05 -5.00 -16.29
CA ALA A 254 5.14 -3.69 -15.65
C ALA A 254 5.80 -2.62 -16.55
N ASN A 255 6.89 -2.98 -17.23
CA ASN A 255 7.59 -2.06 -18.13
C ASN A 255 6.69 -1.53 -19.25
N TYR A 256 5.75 -2.34 -19.76
CA TYR A 256 4.80 -1.90 -20.78
C TYR A 256 3.93 -0.72 -20.28
N HIS A 257 3.62 -0.67 -18.98
CA HIS A 257 2.87 0.43 -18.36
C HIS A 257 3.70 1.72 -18.24
N MET A 258 5.00 1.59 -17.97
CA MET A 258 5.90 2.75 -17.80
C MET A 258 6.30 3.43 -19.11
N PHE A 259 6.16 2.77 -20.27
CA PHE A 259 6.61 3.30 -21.57
C PHE A 259 5.76 4.45 -22.15
N GLY A 260 4.72 4.90 -21.45
CA GLY A 260 4.13 6.23 -21.70
C GLY A 260 5.11 7.39 -21.41
N ILE A 261 6.17 7.17 -20.63
CA ILE A 261 7.12 8.22 -20.20
C ILE A 261 8.45 8.17 -20.99
N CYS A 262 8.89 7.01 -21.48
CA CYS A 262 10.18 6.87 -22.18
C CYS A 262 10.12 6.77 -23.72
N ALA A 263 8.94 6.74 -24.34
CA ALA A 263 8.82 6.73 -25.80
C ALA A 263 9.05 8.10 -26.48
N ARG A 264 9.38 9.16 -25.73
CA ARG A 264 9.71 10.49 -26.30
C ARG A 264 11.20 10.76 -26.54
N LYS A 265 12.08 9.77 -26.40
CA LYS A 265 13.48 9.88 -26.83
C LYS A 265 13.96 8.60 -27.49
N ARG A 266 13.57 8.40 -28.74
CA ARG A 266 14.42 7.82 -29.78
C ARG A 266 14.33 8.69 -31.01
#